data_AF-A0A382ARF5-F1
#
_entry.id   AF-A0A382ARF5-F1
#
_cell.length_a   1.000
_cell.length_b   1.000
_cell.length_c   1.000
_cell.angle_alpha   90.00
_cell.angle_beta   90.00
_cell.angle_gamma   90.00
#
_symmetry.space_group_name_H-M   'P 1'
#
loop_
_entity.id
_entity.type
_entity.pdbx_description
1 polymer ?
#
loop_
_entity_poly.entity_id
_entity_poly.type
_entity_poly.pdbx_seq_one_letter_code
_entity_poly.pdbx_strand_id
1 'polypeptide(L)'
;MVRLFLMACIALLLAACSTVPTPAEEQTMLRCIDCRTMSVQRVIDGDTFDTPSRRVRLFGVDTPERGKACFKEATNRLRSLAGSQVRVEPGPRAQDRGGRLLLYVYTESGNSIDEILIREGLAVAWTRDGQHRDILVSLAKEAQTMGTGCIW
;
A
#
# COMPACT_ATOMS: atom_id res chain seq x y z
N MET A 1 8.20 -57.95 -51.58
CA MET A 1 8.78 -56.99 -50.61
C MET A 1 7.83 -55.81 -50.48
N VAL A 2 6.90 -55.85 -49.52
CA VAL A 2 6.00 -54.72 -49.23
C VAL A 2 6.62 -53.94 -48.07
N ARG A 3 7.07 -52.71 -48.33
CA ARG A 3 7.63 -51.80 -47.32
C ARG A 3 6.46 -51.18 -46.55
N LEU A 4 6.19 -51.72 -45.36
CA LEU A 4 5.26 -51.20 -44.37
C LEU A 4 5.92 -49.98 -43.68
N PHE A 5 5.58 -48.77 -44.12
CA PHE A 5 5.98 -47.54 -43.42
C PHE A 5 5.05 -47.35 -42.21
N LEU A 6 5.57 -47.66 -41.02
CA LEU A 6 4.94 -47.31 -39.75
C LEU A 6 5.00 -45.78 -39.57
N MET A 7 3.89 -45.08 -39.78
CA MET A 7 3.70 -43.71 -39.27
C MET A 7 3.48 -43.79 -37.76
N ALA A 8 4.56 -43.69 -36.98
CA ALA A 8 4.46 -43.43 -35.55
C ALA A 8 4.08 -41.96 -35.35
N CYS A 9 2.79 -41.70 -35.15
CA CYS A 9 2.30 -40.40 -34.66
C CYS A 9 2.79 -40.20 -33.22
N ILE A 10 3.89 -39.49 -33.06
CA ILE A 10 4.35 -39.00 -31.76
C ILE A 10 3.39 -37.88 -31.36
N ALA A 11 2.39 -38.23 -30.54
CA ALA A 11 1.55 -37.25 -29.84
C ALA A 11 2.42 -36.56 -28.79
N LEU A 12 3.05 -35.45 -29.18
CA LEU A 12 3.79 -34.58 -28.30
C LEU A 12 2.78 -33.84 -27.41
N LEU A 13 2.45 -34.43 -26.26
CA LEU A 13 1.72 -33.77 -25.17
C LEU A 13 2.60 -32.65 -24.61
N LEU A 14 2.52 -31.47 -25.22
CA LEU A 14 2.94 -30.23 -24.59
C LEU A 14 1.98 -29.96 -23.44
N ALA A 15 2.27 -30.55 -22.27
CA ALA A 15 1.75 -30.07 -21.00
C ALA A 15 2.36 -28.68 -20.77
N ALA A 16 1.78 -27.66 -21.39
CA ALA A 16 2.00 -26.29 -21.02
C ALA A 16 1.43 -26.13 -19.61
N CYS A 17 2.26 -26.37 -18.59
CA CYS A 17 2.00 -25.86 -17.25
C CYS A 17 1.96 -24.35 -17.39
N SER A 18 0.78 -23.79 -17.63
CA SER A 18 0.50 -22.39 -17.36
C SER A 18 0.63 -22.24 -15.85
N THR A 19 1.82 -21.90 -15.37
CA THR A 19 1.97 -21.27 -14.07
C THR A 19 1.22 -19.96 -14.20
N VAL A 20 -0.07 -19.97 -13.81
CA VAL A 20 -0.80 -18.73 -13.54
C VAL A 20 0.08 -18.02 -12.52
N PRO A 21 0.70 -16.89 -12.86
CA PRO A 21 1.41 -16.12 -11.86
C PRO A 21 0.35 -15.80 -10.81
N THR A 22 0.54 -16.33 -9.61
CA THR A 22 -0.18 -15.82 -8.44
C THR A 22 0.00 -14.30 -8.51
N PRO A 23 -1.05 -13.47 -8.39
CA PRO A 23 -0.87 -12.02 -8.40
C PRO A 23 0.17 -11.73 -7.33
N ALA A 24 1.39 -11.41 -7.76
CA ALA A 24 2.42 -10.97 -6.85
C ALA A 24 1.78 -9.77 -6.17
N GLU A 25 1.62 -9.83 -4.84
CA GLU A 25 1.21 -8.67 -4.06
C GLU A 25 2.04 -7.51 -4.59
N GLU A 26 1.37 -6.55 -5.23
CA GLU A 26 2.06 -5.53 -6.01
C GLU A 26 2.90 -4.72 -5.02
N GLN A 27 4.20 -5.02 -5.01
CA GLN A 27 5.11 -4.47 -4.01
C GLN A 27 5.17 -2.96 -4.22
N THR A 28 5.14 -2.23 -3.11
CA THR A 28 5.29 -0.77 -3.15
C THR A 28 6.73 -0.41 -3.49
N MET A 29 6.94 0.76 -4.10
CA MET A 29 8.29 1.30 -4.32
C MET A 29 8.95 1.66 -3.00
N LEU A 30 8.17 2.17 -2.05
CA LEU A 30 8.61 2.43 -0.68
C LEU A 30 8.45 1.18 0.16
N ARG A 31 9.56 0.61 0.65
CA ARG A 31 9.55 -0.56 1.52
C ARG A 31 10.45 -0.38 2.73
N CYS A 32 10.05 -0.99 3.85
CA CYS A 32 10.91 -1.08 5.02
C CYS A 32 10.71 -2.39 5.78
N ILE A 33 11.45 -3.42 5.38
CA ILE A 33 11.37 -4.77 5.97
C ILE A 33 12.04 -4.81 7.35
N ASP A 34 13.08 -4.01 7.57
CA ASP A 34 13.84 -3.99 8.83
C ASP A 34 13.41 -2.85 9.77
N CYS A 35 12.37 -2.10 9.42
CA CYS A 35 11.80 -1.08 10.29
C CYS A 35 11.22 -1.68 11.56
N ARG A 36 11.33 -0.91 12.66
CA ARG A 36 10.74 -1.23 13.95
C ARG A 36 9.25 -1.50 13.82
N THR A 37 8.76 -2.50 14.53
CA THR A 37 7.32 -2.82 14.59
C THR A 37 6.61 -2.03 15.68
N MET A 38 5.31 -1.81 15.48
CA MET A 38 4.43 -1.08 16.39
C MET A 38 3.03 -1.69 16.38
N SER A 39 2.48 -1.95 17.57
CA SER A 39 1.12 -2.50 17.72
C SER A 39 0.05 -1.46 17.38
N VAL A 40 -0.95 -1.89 16.63
CA VAL A 40 -2.15 -1.09 16.30
C VAL A 40 -3.27 -1.54 17.22
N GLN A 41 -3.76 -0.64 18.07
CA GLN A 41 -4.91 -0.91 18.94
C GLN A 41 -6.22 -0.66 18.19
N ARG A 42 -6.30 0.45 17.43
CA ARG A 42 -7.51 0.84 16.69
C ARG A 42 -7.21 1.89 15.62
N VAL A 43 -7.82 1.73 14.44
CA VAL A 43 -7.83 2.76 13.39
C VAL A 43 -8.92 3.80 13.65
N ILE A 44 -8.58 5.09 13.54
CA ILE A 44 -9.46 6.24 13.83
C ILE A 44 -10.17 6.73 12.57
N ASP A 45 -9.41 6.93 11.51
CA ASP A 45 -9.81 7.44 10.20
C ASP A 45 -8.79 6.95 9.13
N GLY A 46 -8.75 7.58 7.95
CA GLY A 46 -7.93 7.11 6.83
C GLY A 46 -6.43 7.32 6.98
N ASP A 47 -5.96 8.12 7.93
CA ASP A 47 -4.54 8.42 8.13
C ASP A 47 -4.11 8.41 9.60
N THR A 48 -4.99 8.00 10.52
CA THR A 48 -4.72 8.03 11.96
C THR A 48 -5.07 6.70 12.64
N PHE A 49 -4.18 6.20 13.50
CA PHE A 49 -4.44 5.05 14.37
C PHE A 49 -3.92 5.26 15.80
N ASP A 50 -4.52 4.57 16.76
CA ASP A 50 -4.08 4.50 18.14
C ASP A 50 -3.20 3.26 18.35
N THR A 51 -2.10 3.47 19.08
CA THR A 51 -1.33 2.43 19.77
C THR A 51 -1.75 2.42 21.25
N PRO A 52 -1.32 1.44 22.07
CA PRO A 52 -1.60 1.44 23.50
C PRO A 52 -1.14 2.70 24.27
N SER A 53 -0.18 3.47 23.72
CA SER A 53 0.42 4.62 24.44
C SER A 53 0.28 5.95 23.72
N ARG A 54 0.12 5.96 22.39
CA ARG A 54 0.18 7.17 21.56
C ARG A 54 -0.72 7.05 20.33
N ARG A 55 -1.23 8.20 19.87
CA ARG A 55 -1.86 8.34 18.57
C ARG A 55 -0.81 8.63 17.50
N VAL A 56 -0.92 7.93 16.38
CA VAL A 56 -0.06 8.07 15.19
C VAL A 56 -0.89 8.65 14.05
N ARG A 57 -0.32 9.62 13.35
CA ARG A 57 -0.77 10.10 12.05
C ARG A 57 0.26 9.68 11.00
N LEU A 58 -0.20 9.15 9.88
CA LEU A 58 0.66 8.84 8.73
C LEU A 58 1.34 10.14 8.24
N PHE A 59 2.65 10.07 8.02
CA PHE A 59 3.44 11.25 7.67
C PHE A 59 3.18 11.72 6.25
N GLY A 60 3.11 10.79 5.30
CA GLY A 60 3.20 11.06 3.87
C GLY A 60 1.88 11.42 3.20
N VAL A 61 0.77 11.31 3.91
CA VAL A 61 -0.58 11.40 3.32
C VAL A 61 -1.56 12.20 4.18
N ASP A 62 -2.50 12.84 3.50
CA ASP A 62 -3.74 13.37 4.10
C ASP A 62 -4.95 12.64 3.49
N THR A 63 -5.87 12.19 4.33
CA THR A 63 -7.13 11.57 3.89
C THR A 63 -8.34 12.48 4.08
N PRO A 64 -9.44 12.25 3.34
CA PRO A 64 -10.67 13.02 3.53
C PRO A 64 -11.16 12.95 4.97
N GLU A 65 -11.60 14.08 5.51
CA GLU A 65 -12.14 14.18 6.87
C GLU A 65 -13.54 13.56 7.00
N ARG A 66 -13.96 13.31 8.24
CA ARG A 66 -15.28 12.74 8.53
C ARG A 66 -16.42 13.54 7.89
N GLY A 67 -17.32 12.83 7.21
CA GLY A 67 -18.46 13.44 6.50
C GLY A 67 -18.13 13.90 5.08
N LYS A 68 -16.88 13.79 4.64
CA LYS A 68 -16.51 13.93 3.23
C LYS A 68 -16.69 12.60 2.49
N ALA A 69 -16.89 12.68 1.18
CA ALA A 69 -16.80 11.52 0.31
C ALA A 69 -15.42 10.85 0.49
N CYS A 70 -15.35 9.54 0.24
CA CYS A 70 -14.12 8.75 0.31
C CYS A 70 -13.54 8.54 1.74
N PHE A 71 -14.12 9.14 2.79
CA PHE A 71 -13.69 8.95 4.19
C PHE A 71 -13.77 7.48 4.65
N LYS A 72 -14.87 6.79 4.33
CA LYS A 72 -15.11 5.42 4.82
C LYS A 72 -14.18 4.43 4.13
N GLU A 73 -13.96 4.63 2.84
CA GLU A 73 -13.10 3.86 1.95
C GLU A 73 -11.65 3.94 2.46
N ALA A 74 -11.13 5.16 2.67
CA ALA A 74 -9.79 5.37 3.23
C ALA A 74 -9.65 4.75 4.62
N THR A 75 -10.62 4.97 5.51
CA THR A 75 -10.60 4.40 6.89
C THR A 75 -10.59 2.88 6.89
N ASN A 76 -11.43 2.26 6.05
CA ASN A 76 -11.49 0.80 5.93
C ASN A 76 -10.22 0.23 5.32
N ARG A 77 -9.63 0.95 4.35
CA ARG A 77 -8.38 0.52 3.74
C ARG A 77 -7.22 0.57 4.72
N LEU A 78 -7.05 1.65 5.47
CA LEU A 78 -6.03 1.72 6.53
C LEU A 78 -6.23 0.59 7.54
N ARG A 79 -7.47 0.29 7.95
CA ARG A 79 -7.76 -0.85 8.85
C ARG A 79 -7.32 -2.19 8.27
N SER A 80 -7.58 -2.42 6.98
CA SER A 80 -7.16 -3.66 6.31
C SER A 80 -5.64 -3.77 6.20
N LEU A 81 -4.93 -2.68 5.93
CA LEU A 81 -3.49 -2.67 5.71
C LEU A 81 -2.70 -2.74 7.02
N ALA A 82 -3.17 -2.03 8.04
CA ALA A 82 -2.47 -1.91 9.32
C ALA A 82 -2.63 -3.15 10.21
N GLY A 83 -3.73 -3.88 10.09
CA GLY A 83 -4.00 -5.07 10.90
C GLY A 83 -3.84 -4.80 12.40
N SER A 84 -3.13 -5.69 13.10
CA SER A 84 -2.79 -5.53 14.53
C SER A 84 -1.36 -5.01 14.76
N GLN A 85 -0.54 -4.97 13.70
CA GLN A 85 0.87 -4.58 13.77
C GLN A 85 1.32 -3.96 12.44
N VAL A 86 2.06 -2.87 12.56
CA VAL A 86 2.70 -2.18 11.43
C VAL A 86 4.19 -2.06 11.67
N ARG A 87 4.92 -1.76 10.61
CA ARG A 87 6.30 -1.25 10.71
C ARG A 87 6.29 0.27 10.55
N VAL A 88 7.22 0.94 11.21
CA VAL A 88 7.25 2.40 11.25
C VAL A 88 8.64 2.96 11.00
N GLU A 89 8.68 4.06 10.26
CA GLU A 89 9.86 4.87 10.03
C GLU A 89 9.57 6.32 10.48
N PRO A 90 10.43 6.94 11.32
CA PRO A 90 10.27 8.34 11.68
C PRO A 90 10.43 9.29 10.50
N GLY A 91 9.55 10.28 10.40
CA GLY A 91 9.77 11.42 9.51
C GLY A 91 10.63 12.52 10.15
N PRO A 92 10.96 13.60 9.41
CA PRO A 92 11.76 14.71 9.91
C PRO A 92 11.09 15.47 11.07
N ARG A 93 9.77 15.40 11.19
CA ARG A 93 9.02 15.90 12.34
C ARG A 93 8.54 14.74 13.19
N ALA A 94 8.85 14.78 14.47
CA ALA A 94 8.40 13.75 15.41
C ALA A 94 6.89 13.83 15.69
N GLN A 95 6.32 15.04 15.72
CA GLN A 95 4.94 15.29 16.11
C GLN A 95 4.28 16.40 15.28
N ASP A 96 2.96 16.34 15.14
CA ASP A 96 2.16 17.45 14.62
C ASP A 96 1.77 18.44 15.73
N ARG A 97 1.04 19.50 15.35
CA ARG A 97 0.54 20.51 16.30
C ARG A 97 -0.40 19.94 17.36
N GLY A 98 -1.05 18.80 17.08
CA GLY A 98 -1.94 18.10 18.00
C GLY A 98 -1.24 17.08 18.90
N GLY A 99 0.10 16.98 18.83
CA GLY A 99 0.88 16.01 19.62
C GLY A 99 0.79 14.56 19.14
N ARG A 100 0.19 14.32 17.96
CA ARG A 100 0.19 12.99 17.32
C ARG A 100 1.61 12.70 16.82
N LEU A 101 2.07 11.47 17.02
CA LEU A 101 3.32 11.02 16.41
C LEU A 101 3.18 10.99 14.89
N LEU A 102 4.19 11.43 14.18
CA LEU A 102 4.21 11.39 12.72
C LEU A 102 5.21 10.32 12.26
N LEU A 103 4.70 9.32 11.55
CA LEU A 103 5.47 8.16 11.10
C LEU A 103 5.07 7.82 9.66
N TYR A 104 6.03 7.43 8.84
CA TYR A 104 5.72 6.63 7.67
C TYR A 104 5.40 5.22 8.12
N VAL A 105 4.36 4.63 7.54
CA VAL A 105 3.78 3.38 8.05
C VAL A 105 3.79 2.35 6.95
N TYR A 106 4.17 1.13 7.32
CA TYR A 106 4.25 0.00 6.42
C TYR A 106 3.46 -1.17 6.99
N THR A 107 2.93 -2.00 6.09
CA THR A 107 2.35 -3.31 6.46
C THR A 107 3.40 -4.16 7.19
N GLU A 108 2.95 -5.23 7.84
CA GLU A 108 3.87 -6.19 8.48
C GLU A 108 4.87 -6.80 7.47
N SER A 109 4.46 -6.97 6.20
CA SER A 109 5.30 -7.40 5.07
C SER A 109 6.23 -6.31 4.52
N GLY A 110 6.15 -5.09 5.05
CA GLY A 110 7.04 -3.98 4.74
C GLY A 110 6.64 -3.13 3.53
N ASN A 111 5.39 -3.21 3.06
CA ASN A 111 4.88 -2.35 1.98
C ASN A 111 4.34 -1.02 2.54
N SER A 112 4.62 0.11 1.90
CA SER A 112 4.21 1.44 2.38
C SER A 112 2.70 1.63 2.30
N ILE A 113 2.07 1.92 3.44
CA ILE A 113 0.66 2.24 3.51
C ILE A 113 0.38 3.63 2.91
N ASP A 114 1.27 4.60 3.15
CA ASP A 114 1.20 5.93 2.52
C ASP A 114 1.10 5.83 0.98
N GLU A 115 1.98 5.03 0.36
CA GLU A 115 1.98 4.79 -1.08
C GLU A 115 0.69 4.09 -1.55
N ILE A 116 0.26 3.03 -0.87
CA ILE A 116 -0.93 2.26 -1.26
C ILE A 116 -2.16 3.16 -1.26
N LEU A 117 -2.34 3.97 -0.22
CA LEU A 117 -3.50 4.87 -0.12
C LEU A 117 -3.51 5.92 -1.24
N ILE A 118 -2.35 6.43 -1.65
CA ILE A 118 -2.26 7.35 -2.79
C ILE A 118 -2.59 6.63 -4.11
N ARG A 119 -1.98 5.48 -4.35
CA ARG A 119 -2.16 4.71 -5.59
C ARG A 119 -3.60 4.26 -5.79
N GLU A 120 -4.31 3.96 -4.71
CA GLU A 120 -5.72 3.60 -4.71
C GLU A 120 -6.66 4.81 -4.75
N GLY A 121 -6.13 6.05 -4.78
CA GLY A 121 -6.92 7.28 -4.82
C GLY A 121 -7.77 7.50 -3.57
N LEU A 122 -7.22 7.11 -2.41
CA LEU A 122 -7.83 7.21 -1.08
C LEU A 122 -7.14 8.24 -0.18
N ALA A 123 -5.98 8.74 -0.59
CA ALA A 123 -5.29 9.85 0.06
C ALA A 123 -4.61 10.80 -0.95
N VAL A 124 -4.34 12.04 -0.52
CA VAL A 124 -3.45 12.97 -1.23
C VAL A 124 -2.07 12.98 -0.58
N ALA A 125 -1.03 13.28 -1.36
CA ALA A 125 0.33 13.37 -0.84
C ALA A 125 0.53 14.62 0.03
N TRP A 126 1.21 14.47 1.16
CA TRP A 126 1.71 15.59 1.93
C TRP A 126 2.87 16.29 1.18
N THR A 127 2.76 17.59 0.95
CA THR A 127 3.64 18.31 0.00
C THR A 127 4.70 19.20 0.64
N ARG A 128 4.72 19.34 1.97
CA ARG A 128 5.55 20.36 2.64
C ARG A 128 6.94 19.90 3.02
N ASP A 129 7.09 18.66 3.46
CA ASP A 129 8.35 18.07 3.93
C ASP A 129 8.30 16.54 3.88
N GLY A 130 9.39 15.89 4.27
CA GLY A 130 9.48 14.43 4.34
C GLY A 130 10.42 13.81 3.30
N GLN A 131 11.13 12.76 3.69
CA GLN A 131 12.12 12.09 2.83
C GLN A 131 11.50 11.34 1.65
N HIS A 132 10.23 10.93 1.75
CA HIS A 132 9.50 10.25 0.68
C HIS A 132 8.56 11.18 -0.10
N ARG A 133 8.67 12.50 0.10
CA ARG A 133 7.76 13.49 -0.51
C ARG A 133 7.68 13.36 -2.02
N ASP A 134 8.82 13.34 -2.70
CA ASP A 134 8.84 13.49 -4.17
C ASP A 134 8.17 12.31 -4.88
N ILE A 135 8.41 11.10 -4.39
CA ILE A 135 7.78 9.88 -4.91
C ILE A 135 6.28 9.85 -4.62
N LEU A 136 5.85 10.20 -3.40
CA LEU A 136 4.42 10.25 -3.04
C LEU A 136 3.67 11.32 -3.85
N VAL A 137 4.28 12.48 -4.08
CA VAL A 137 3.70 13.54 -4.92
C VAL A 137 3.59 13.11 -6.39
N SER A 138 4.60 12.43 -6.93
CA SER A 138 4.54 11.88 -8.29
C SER A 138 3.37 10.90 -8.43
N LEU A 139 3.28 9.94 -7.51
CA LEU A 139 2.21 8.95 -7.47
C LEU A 139 0.82 9.58 -7.33
N ALA A 140 0.67 10.62 -6.52
CA ALA A 140 -0.60 11.33 -6.39
C ALA A 140 -1.03 12.00 -7.69
N LYS A 141 -0.08 12.59 -8.43
CA LYS A 141 -0.33 13.17 -9.75
C LYS A 141 -0.74 12.13 -10.79
N GLU A 142 -0.12 10.95 -10.74
CA GLU A 142 -0.49 9.81 -11.60
C GLU A 142 -1.92 9.34 -11.28
N ALA A 143 -2.23 9.08 -10.01
CA ALA A 143 -3.56 8.69 -9.57
C ALA A 143 -4.63 9.72 -9.97
N GLN A 144 -4.32 11.01 -9.85
CA GLN A 144 -5.18 12.09 -10.30
C GLN A 144 -5.41 12.07 -11.80
N THR A 145 -4.35 11.89 -12.59
CA THR A 145 -4.44 11.86 -14.06
C THR A 145 -5.29 10.67 -14.55
N MET A 146 -5.23 9.56 -13.83
CA MET A 146 -6.02 8.35 -14.15
C MET A 146 -7.45 8.38 -13.60
N GLY A 147 -7.80 9.33 -12.73
CA GLY A 147 -9.10 9.34 -12.05
C GLY A 147 -9.28 8.12 -11.13
N THR A 148 -8.21 7.66 -10.49
CA THR A 148 -8.24 6.47 -9.63
C THR A 148 -8.93 6.76 -8.30
N GLY A 149 -9.71 5.81 -7.79
CA GLY A 149 -10.29 5.90 -6.45
C GLY A 149 -11.47 6.87 -6.36
N CYS A 150 -11.59 7.54 -5.22
CA CYS A 150 -12.75 8.39 -4.91
C CYS A 150 -12.39 9.82 -4.49
N ILE A 151 -11.12 10.21 -4.59
CA ILE A 151 -10.66 11.58 -4.30
C ILE A 151 -10.78 12.49 -5.52
N TRP A 152 -10.51 11.98 -6.73
CA TRP A 152 -10.31 12.78 -7.95
C TRP A 152 -11.58 12.95 -8.78
#